data_AF-A0A510IQK5-F1
#
_entry.id   AF-A0A510IQK5-F1
#
_cell.length_a   1.000
_cell.length_b   1.000
_cell.length_c   1.000
_cell.angle_alpha   90.00
_cell.angle_beta   90.00
_cell.angle_gamma   90.00
#
_symmetry.space_group_name_H-M   'P 1'
#
loop_
_entity.id
_entity.type
_entity.pdbx_description
1 polymer ?
#
loop_
_entity_poly.entity_id
_entity_poly.type
_entity_poly.pdbx_seq_one_letter_code
_entity_poly.pdbx_strand_id
1 'polypeptide(L)'
;MNYIIKSISIAAFALIVSGCTSNPIMNIESRLIPDRLDGSAQTQDSIKTSIIAGCIARNWTCQQVAPGKILATINVRKHHAEADIIYNLNNYSITYKDSGMLDYSEKYYTIHRNYNRWVRNLNDAIIKELSI
;
A
#
# COMPACT_ATOMS: atom_id res chain seq x y z
N MET A 1 -58.41 -41.68 4.34
CA MET A 1 -58.42 -40.50 3.45
C MET A 1 -57.37 -39.53 3.99
N ASN A 2 -56.15 -39.58 3.45
CA ASN A 2 -54.98 -38.90 4.05
C ASN A 2 -54.78 -37.55 3.35
N TYR A 3 -54.81 -36.47 4.12
CA TYR A 3 -54.59 -35.11 3.61
C TYR A 3 -53.09 -34.88 3.37
N ILE A 4 -52.75 -34.58 2.11
CA ILE A 4 -51.37 -34.35 1.66
C ILE A 4 -50.97 -32.92 2.05
N ILE A 5 -49.94 -32.79 2.89
CA ILE A 5 -49.25 -31.52 3.15
C ILE A 5 -48.39 -31.21 1.92
N LYS A 6 -48.71 -30.16 1.16
CA LYS A 6 -47.84 -29.66 0.09
C LYS A 6 -47.06 -28.45 0.59
N SER A 7 -45.87 -28.72 1.10
CA SER A 7 -44.91 -27.71 1.56
C SER A 7 -44.42 -26.86 0.38
N ILE A 8 -44.60 -25.54 0.50
CA ILE A 8 -44.04 -24.53 -0.40
C ILE A 8 -42.51 -24.55 -0.23
N SER A 9 -41.76 -24.81 -1.29
CA SER A 9 -40.31 -24.66 -1.29
C SER A 9 -39.92 -23.47 -2.18
N ILE A 10 -39.57 -22.35 -1.55
CA ILE A 10 -38.89 -21.22 -2.19
C ILE A 10 -37.39 -21.53 -2.16
N ALA A 11 -36.82 -21.89 -3.30
CA ALA A 11 -35.38 -22.07 -3.43
C ALA A 11 -34.70 -20.69 -3.56
N ALA A 12 -34.06 -20.22 -2.49
CA ALA A 12 -33.23 -19.02 -2.52
C ALA A 12 -31.84 -19.37 -3.10
N PHE A 13 -31.56 -18.91 -4.31
CA PHE A 13 -30.26 -19.08 -4.96
C PHE A 13 -29.31 -17.98 -4.47
N ALA A 14 -28.47 -18.27 -3.48
CA ALA A 14 -27.44 -17.34 -3.03
C ALA A 14 -26.24 -17.36 -3.99
N LEU A 15 -26.15 -16.36 -4.86
CA LEU A 15 -24.97 -16.12 -5.70
C LEU A 15 -23.84 -15.55 -4.83
N ILE A 16 -22.85 -16.37 -4.49
CA ILE A 16 -21.61 -15.91 -3.88
C ILE A 16 -20.74 -15.32 -4.99
N VAL A 17 -20.77 -13.99 -5.14
CA VAL A 17 -19.86 -13.28 -6.05
C VAL A 17 -18.50 -13.13 -5.36
N SER A 18 -17.60 -14.09 -5.56
CA SER A 18 -16.18 -13.92 -5.24
C SER A 18 -15.49 -13.15 -6.37
N GLY A 19 -15.52 -11.82 -6.31
CA GLY A 19 -14.77 -11.00 -7.25
C GLY A 19 -13.26 -11.16 -7.02
N CYS A 20 -12.49 -11.45 -8.07
CA CYS A 20 -11.03 -11.43 -8.02
C CYS A 20 -10.56 -10.04 -7.56
N THR A 21 -9.72 -10.01 -6.53
CA THR A 21 -9.27 -8.75 -5.92
C THR A 21 -7.82 -8.42 -6.22
N SER A 22 -7.12 -9.31 -6.92
CA SER A 22 -5.75 -9.13 -7.39
C SER A 22 -5.71 -8.13 -8.55
N ASN A 23 -4.74 -7.23 -8.50
CA ASN A 23 -4.51 -6.16 -9.47
C ASN A 23 -3.01 -6.09 -9.78
N PRO A 24 -2.57 -5.50 -10.91
CA PRO A 24 -1.16 -5.20 -11.12
C PRO A 24 -0.55 -4.45 -9.95
N ILE A 25 0.67 -4.80 -9.57
CA ILE A 25 1.38 -4.17 -8.45
C ILE A 25 1.58 -2.68 -8.75
N MET A 26 1.22 -1.83 -7.78
CA MET A 26 1.50 -0.40 -7.83
C MET A 26 2.90 -0.13 -7.28
N ASN A 27 3.76 0.40 -8.13
CA ASN A 27 4.97 1.10 -7.73
C ASN A 27 4.79 2.60 -7.97
N ILE A 28 5.41 3.41 -7.11
CA ILE A 28 5.61 4.83 -7.35
C ILE A 28 7.03 4.97 -7.88
N GLU A 29 7.17 5.43 -9.12
CA GLU A 29 8.48 5.55 -9.76
C GLU A 29 8.88 7.01 -9.92
N SER A 30 10.08 7.36 -9.45
CA SER A 30 10.74 8.66 -9.68
C SER A 30 9.85 9.88 -9.40
N ARG A 31 9.08 9.84 -8.32
CA ARG A 31 8.24 10.96 -7.91
C ARG A 31 9.12 12.11 -7.43
N LEU A 32 8.89 13.30 -8.00
CA LEU A 32 9.66 14.50 -7.67
C LEU A 32 9.46 14.91 -6.20
N ILE A 33 10.54 15.38 -5.59
CA ILE A 33 10.50 16.05 -4.29
C ILE A 33 9.93 17.45 -4.49
N PRO A 34 8.83 17.83 -3.81
CA PRO A 34 8.27 19.16 -3.91
C PRO A 34 9.11 20.19 -3.13
N ASP A 35 8.97 21.45 -3.54
CA ASP A 35 9.46 22.59 -2.76
C ASP A 35 8.72 22.67 -1.42
N ARG A 36 9.41 23.20 -0.40
CA ARG A 36 8.86 23.42 0.93
C ARG A 36 8.01 24.69 0.93
N LEU A 37 6.90 24.68 1.66
CA LEU A 37 5.99 25.83 1.75
C LEU A 37 6.62 27.02 2.50
N ASP A 38 7.59 26.75 3.37
CA ASP A 38 8.37 27.76 4.09
C ASP A 38 9.50 28.39 3.24
N GLY A 39 9.70 27.92 2.01
CA GLY A 39 10.75 28.38 1.09
C GLY A 39 12.17 27.89 1.42
N SER A 40 12.33 27.05 2.44
CA SER A 40 13.62 26.46 2.78
C SER A 40 14.02 25.34 1.79
N ALA A 41 15.32 25.12 1.63
CA ALA A 41 15.83 24.09 0.75
C ALA A 41 15.65 22.69 1.36
N GLN A 42 15.33 21.70 0.52
CA GLN A 42 15.35 20.30 0.91
C GLN A 42 16.80 19.82 1.12
N THR A 43 16.99 18.98 2.13
CA THR A 43 18.24 18.28 2.40
C THR A 43 17.97 16.77 2.41
N GLN A 44 19.02 15.94 2.33
CA GLN A 44 18.83 14.49 2.44
C GLN A 44 18.20 14.09 3.80
N ASP A 45 18.52 14.81 4.87
CA ASP A 45 17.99 14.55 6.20
C ASP A 45 16.54 15.03 6.35
N SER A 46 16.16 16.18 5.77
CA SER A 46 14.76 16.63 5.77
C SER A 46 13.88 15.66 4.98
N ILE A 47 14.32 15.24 3.79
CA ILE A 47 13.58 14.28 2.95
C ILE A 47 13.41 12.96 3.70
N LYS A 48 14.48 12.43 4.30
CA LYS A 48 14.41 11.22 5.14
C LYS A 48 13.38 11.39 6.27
N THR A 49 13.44 12.52 6.97
CA THR A 49 12.56 12.80 8.11
C THR A 49 11.09 12.87 7.67
N SER A 50 10.81 13.57 6.56
CA SER A 50 9.46 13.64 5.97
C SER A 50 8.96 12.27 5.50
N ILE A 51 9.82 11.43 4.89
CA ILE A 51 9.45 10.06 4.51
C ILE A 51 9.05 9.25 5.75
N ILE A 52 9.87 9.30 6.82
CA ILE A 52 9.58 8.58 8.07
C ILE A 52 8.29 9.11 8.72
N ALA A 53 8.06 10.42 8.73
CA ALA A 53 6.81 11.02 9.22
C ALA A 53 5.59 10.51 8.43
N GLY A 54 5.69 10.45 7.10
CA GLY A 54 4.66 9.89 6.23
C GLY A 54 4.38 8.41 6.50
N CYS A 55 5.43 7.62 6.78
CA CYS A 55 5.29 6.24 7.22
C CYS A 55 4.47 6.13 8.51
N ILE A 56 4.87 6.88 9.55
CA ILE A 56 4.21 6.88 10.87
C ILE A 56 2.73 7.27 10.73
N ALA A 57 2.43 8.31 9.95
CA ALA A 57 1.06 8.78 9.70
C ALA A 57 0.16 7.73 9.05
N ARG A 58 0.76 6.72 8.39
CA ARG A 58 0.06 5.62 7.72
C ARG A 58 0.29 4.25 8.38
N ASN A 59 0.82 4.23 9.60
CA ASN A 59 1.12 3.02 10.37
C ASN A 59 2.12 2.06 9.68
N TRP A 60 2.99 2.61 8.85
CA TRP A 60 4.16 1.88 8.35
C TRP A 60 5.31 2.05 9.35
N THR A 61 6.03 0.97 9.60
CA THR A 61 7.34 1.01 10.27
C THR A 61 8.39 1.22 9.20
N CYS A 62 9.20 2.27 9.31
CA CYS A 62 10.23 2.60 8.34
C CYS A 62 11.61 2.64 8.99
N GLN A 63 12.56 1.93 8.40
CA GLN A 63 13.94 1.89 8.86
C GLN A 63 14.88 2.22 7.70
N GLN A 64 15.79 3.17 7.92
CA GLN A 64 16.86 3.39 6.96
C GLN A 64 17.82 2.21 6.99
N VAL A 65 17.96 1.54 5.85
CA VAL A 65 18.83 0.37 5.69
C VAL A 65 20.14 0.72 4.97
N ALA A 66 20.18 1.85 4.26
CA ALA A 66 21.38 2.47 3.70
C ALA A 66 21.14 3.97 3.43
N PRO A 67 22.18 4.79 3.17
CA PRO A 67 22.01 6.15 2.67
C PRO A 67 21.09 6.16 1.43
N GLY A 68 20.03 6.99 1.45
CA GLY A 68 19.06 7.06 0.35
C GLY A 68 18.13 5.84 0.21
N LYS A 69 18.14 4.88 1.15
CA LYS A 69 17.28 3.69 1.11
C LYS A 69 16.62 3.39 2.46
N ILE A 70 15.29 3.33 2.45
CA ILE A 70 14.43 2.99 3.58
C ILE A 70 13.65 1.72 3.25
N LEU A 71 13.60 0.78 4.19
CA LEU A 71 12.66 -0.34 4.16
C LEU A 71 11.40 0.07 4.91
N ALA A 72 10.24 0.00 4.25
CA ALA A 72 8.93 0.25 4.83
C ALA A 72 8.17 -1.06 5.00
N THR A 73 7.69 -1.34 6.21
CA THR A 73 6.90 -2.54 6.54
C THR A 73 5.55 -2.14 7.15
N ILE A 74 4.48 -2.80 6.72
CA ILE A 74 3.16 -2.65 7.34
C ILE A 74 2.58 -4.02 7.69
N ASN A 75 1.97 -4.12 8.88
CA ASN A 75 1.25 -5.30 9.35
C ASN A 75 -0.18 -4.90 9.71
N VAL A 76 -1.17 -5.51 9.06
CA VAL A 76 -2.60 -5.26 9.30
C VAL A 76 -3.33 -6.60 9.43
N ARG A 77 -3.73 -6.95 10.66
CA ARG A 77 -4.33 -8.24 10.99
C ARG A 77 -3.42 -9.39 10.51
N LYS A 78 -3.83 -10.13 9.48
CA LYS A 78 -3.07 -11.25 8.89
C LYS A 78 -2.24 -10.86 7.67
N HIS A 79 -2.35 -9.62 7.22
CA HIS A 79 -1.69 -9.15 6.00
C HIS A 79 -0.41 -8.40 6.35
N HIS A 80 0.64 -8.67 5.59
CA HIS A 80 1.95 -8.03 5.71
C HIS A 80 2.41 -7.55 4.34
N ALA A 81 3.08 -6.41 4.29
CA ALA A 81 3.77 -5.95 3.09
C ALA A 81 5.07 -5.23 3.43
N GLU A 82 6.04 -5.37 2.54
CA GLU A 82 7.30 -4.63 2.51
C GLU A 82 7.46 -3.88 1.19
N ALA A 83 7.93 -2.64 1.29
CA ALA A 83 8.30 -1.82 0.15
C ALA A 83 9.66 -1.16 0.40
N ASP A 84 10.47 -1.09 -0.64
CA ASP A 84 11.69 -0.28 -0.65
C ASP A 84 11.32 1.17 -1.02
N ILE A 85 11.82 2.12 -0.25
CA ILE A 85 11.76 3.55 -0.55
C ILE A 85 13.17 4.03 -0.85
N ILE A 86 13.44 4.32 -2.11
CA ILE A 86 14.73 4.88 -2.57
C ILE A 86 14.53 6.37 -2.80
N TYR A 87 15.42 7.21 -2.29
CA TYR A 87 15.29 8.66 -2.39
C TYR A 87 16.62 9.37 -2.57
N ASN A 88 16.56 10.54 -3.20
CA ASN A 88 17.63 11.51 -3.32
C ASN A 88 17.04 12.93 -3.25
N LEU A 89 17.82 13.96 -3.57
CA LEU A 89 17.35 15.36 -3.51
C LEU A 89 16.27 15.71 -4.55
N ASN A 90 16.19 14.95 -5.65
CA ASN A 90 15.32 15.27 -6.78
C ASN A 90 14.04 14.44 -6.76
N ASN A 91 14.12 13.16 -6.35
CA ASN A 91 13.00 12.24 -6.40
C ASN A 91 13.08 11.11 -5.36
N TYR A 92 11.96 10.40 -5.23
CA TYR A 92 11.87 9.12 -4.54
C TYR A 92 11.01 8.11 -5.31
N SER A 93 11.22 6.82 -5.03
CA SER A 93 10.38 5.71 -5.48
C SER A 93 9.87 4.90 -4.29
N ILE A 94 8.72 4.25 -4.45
CA ILE A 94 8.19 3.22 -3.54
C ILE A 94 7.96 1.97 -4.38
N THR A 95 8.75 0.93 -4.16
CA THR A 95 8.69 -0.32 -4.95
C THR A 95 8.37 -1.52 -4.08
N TYR A 96 7.57 -2.43 -4.61
CA TYR A 96 7.28 -3.70 -3.95
C TYR A 96 8.55 -4.48 -3.65
N LYS A 97 8.65 -5.04 -2.44
CA LYS A 97 9.74 -5.92 -2.02
C LYS A 97 9.24 -7.30 -1.63
N ASP A 98 8.28 -7.40 -0.72
CA ASP A 98 7.73 -8.68 -0.25
C ASP A 98 6.31 -8.52 0.32
N SER A 99 5.57 -9.62 0.47
CA SER A 99 4.26 -9.62 1.15
C SER A 99 3.79 -10.98 1.63
N GLY A 100 3.01 -10.95 2.70
CA GLY A 100 2.28 -12.09 3.26
C GLY A 100 0.77 -11.91 3.16
N MET A 101 0.06 -12.97 2.74
CA MET A 101 -1.41 -13.01 2.65
C MET A 101 -2.00 -11.93 1.74
N LEU A 102 -1.30 -11.55 0.67
CA LEU A 102 -1.75 -10.56 -0.32
C LEU A 102 -1.88 -11.14 -1.73
N ASP A 103 -2.01 -12.46 -1.87
CA ASP A 103 -2.23 -13.12 -3.17
C ASP A 103 -1.21 -12.68 -4.24
N TYR A 104 0.05 -12.47 -3.82
CA TYR A 104 1.12 -12.09 -4.73
C TYR A 104 1.34 -13.20 -5.76
N SER A 105 1.37 -12.81 -7.03
CA SER A 105 1.69 -13.71 -8.13
C SER A 105 2.84 -13.13 -8.93
N GLU A 106 4.00 -13.78 -8.87
CA GLU A 106 5.17 -13.43 -9.67
C GLU A 106 4.88 -13.58 -11.16
N LYS A 107 4.24 -14.70 -11.56
CA LYS A 107 3.88 -15.00 -12.96
C LYS A 107 3.08 -13.89 -13.65
N TYR A 108 2.15 -13.27 -12.91
CA TYR A 108 1.27 -12.23 -13.45
C TYR A 108 1.63 -10.82 -12.96
N TYR A 109 2.62 -10.71 -12.08
CA TYR A 109 3.00 -9.48 -11.39
C TYR A 109 1.80 -8.74 -10.76
N THR A 110 0.96 -9.50 -10.05
CA THR A 110 -0.27 -9.01 -9.41
C THR A 110 -0.27 -9.22 -7.91
N ILE A 111 -1.10 -8.44 -7.20
CA ILE A 111 -1.25 -8.47 -5.76
C ILE A 111 -2.65 -8.01 -5.36
N HIS A 112 -3.12 -8.43 -4.19
CA HIS A 112 -4.39 -8.02 -3.60
C HIS A 112 -4.48 -6.49 -3.48
N ARG A 113 -5.63 -5.91 -3.87
CA ARG A 113 -5.88 -4.44 -3.92
C ARG A 113 -5.48 -3.63 -2.68
N ASN A 114 -5.40 -4.27 -1.52
CA ASN A 114 -5.00 -3.62 -0.26
C ASN A 114 -3.57 -3.08 -0.34
N TYR A 115 -2.64 -3.82 -0.95
CA TYR A 115 -1.27 -3.35 -1.13
C TYR A 115 -1.24 -2.01 -1.87
N ASN A 116 -1.87 -1.95 -3.06
CA ASN A 116 -1.93 -0.73 -3.86
C ASN A 116 -2.58 0.43 -3.10
N ARG A 117 -3.61 0.15 -2.28
CA ARG A 117 -4.23 1.17 -1.42
C ARG A 117 -3.26 1.68 -0.36
N TRP A 118 -2.48 0.81 0.27
CA TRP A 118 -1.50 1.22 1.28
C TRP A 118 -0.34 2.02 0.66
N VAL A 119 0.18 1.60 -0.49
CA VAL A 119 1.24 2.33 -1.21
C VAL A 119 0.76 3.71 -1.63
N ARG A 120 -0.46 3.83 -2.18
CA ARG A 120 -1.04 5.14 -2.53
C ARG A 120 -1.17 6.04 -1.29
N ASN A 121 -1.72 5.52 -0.20
CA ASN A 121 -1.90 6.30 1.03
C ASN A 121 -0.57 6.73 1.65
N LEU A 122 0.45 5.87 1.59
CA LEU A 122 1.82 6.17 2.03
C LEU A 122 2.42 7.29 1.17
N ASN A 123 2.32 7.16 -0.15
CA ASN A 123 2.75 8.20 -1.08
C ASN A 123 2.13 9.56 -0.78
N ASP A 124 0.81 9.60 -0.59
CA ASP A 124 0.10 10.86 -0.34
C ASP A 124 0.51 11.49 1.01
N ALA A 125 0.80 10.66 2.02
CA ALA A 125 1.33 11.14 3.29
C ALA A 125 2.77 11.67 3.15
N ILE A 126 3.65 10.97 2.43
CA ILE A 126 5.03 11.44 2.18
C ILE A 126 5.02 12.78 1.46
N ILE A 127 4.19 12.96 0.42
CA ILE A 127 4.09 14.24 -0.30
C ILE A 127 3.68 15.36 0.66
N LYS A 128 2.68 15.11 1.52
CA LYS A 128 2.23 16.08 2.51
C LYS A 128 3.37 16.50 3.44
N GLU A 129 4.11 15.54 3.99
CA GLU A 129 5.23 15.81 4.91
C GLU A 129 6.45 16.44 4.22
N LEU A 130 6.62 16.23 2.90
CA LEU A 130 7.71 16.86 2.14
C LEU A 130 7.46 18.35 1.91
N SER A 131 6.19 18.76 1.80
CA SER A 131 5.83 20.16 1.55
C SER A 131 5.78 21.02 2.82
N ILE A 132 5.67 20.42 4.01
CA ILE A 132 5.68 21.15 5.30
C ILE A 132 7.11 21.52 5.65
#